data_AF-A0A2P5VKK4-F1
#
_entry.id   AF-A0A2P5VKK4-F1
#
_cell.length_a   1.000
_cell.length_b   1.000
_cell.length_c   1.000
_cell.angle_alpha   90.00
_cell.angle_beta   90.00
_cell.angle_gamma   90.00
#
_symmetry.space_group_name_H-M   'P 1'
#
loop_
_entity.id
_entity.type
_entity.pdbx_description
1 polymer ?
#
loop_
_entity_poly.entity_id
_entity_poly.type
_entity_poly.pdbx_seq_one_letter_code
_entity_poly.pdbx_strand_id
1 'polypeptide(L)' 'MKEIIIDYRFRGPPRSGNGGYVCGMLAKTLDDVVEVTLLKPVPLNVSL' A
#
# COMPACT_ATOMS: atom_id res chain seq x y z
N MET A 1 -5.82 15.66 4.65
CA MET A 1 -5.93 14.19 4.47
C MET A 1 -4.60 13.71 3.89
N LYS A 2 -4.02 12.63 4.40
CA LYS A 2 -2.74 12.13 3.88
C LYS A 2 -3.05 11.16 2.74
N GLU A 3 -2.76 11.54 1.50
CA GLU A 3 -2.89 10.63 0.37
C GLU A 3 -1.77 9.60 0.39
N ILE A 4 -2.12 8.35 0.06
CA ILE A 4 -1.17 7.27 -0.15
C ILE A 4 -1.21 6.91 -1.62
N ILE A 5 -0.11 7.15 -2.32
CA ILE A 5 0.08 6.74 -3.71
C ILE A 5 1.21 5.73 -3.75
N ILE A 6 0.96 4.60 -4.39
CA ILE A 6 1.97 3.55 -4.57
C ILE A 6 2.57 3.69 -5.96
N ASP A 7 3.78 4.25 -6.04
CA ASP A 7 4.49 4.40 -7.31
C ASP A 7 4.80 3.04 -7.95
N TYR A 8 4.85 3.00 -9.28
CA TYR A 8 5.19 1.81 -10.08
C TYR A 8 6.50 1.12 -9.65
N ARG A 9 7.49 1.87 -9.11
CA ARG A 9 8.75 1.30 -8.60
C ARG A 9 8.56 0.40 -7.37
N PHE A 10 7.47 0.56 -6.63
CA PHE A 10 7.13 -0.22 -5.44
C PHE A 10 6.15 -1.37 -5.73
N ARG A 11 5.99 -1.75 -7.00
CA ARG A 11 5.19 -2.90 -7.39
C ARG A 11 5.83 -4.22 -6.95
N GLY A 12 5.00 -5.20 -6.64
CA GLY A 12 5.43 -6.59 -6.51
C GLY A 12 5.16 -7.29 -7.85
N PRO A 13 3.90 -7.65 -8.13
CA PRO A 13 3.45 -8.04 -9.46
C PRO A 13 3.55 -6.88 -10.48
N PRO A 14 3.53 -7.17 -11.79
CA PRO A 14 3.74 -6.15 -12.83
C PRO A 14 2.75 -4.98 -12.83
N ARG A 15 1.54 -5.16 -12.27
CA ARG A 15 0.45 -4.18 -12.30
C ARG A 15 -0.15 -3.87 -10.93
N SER A 16 0.52 -4.26 -9.83
CA SER A 16 0.03 -3.97 -8.48
C SER A 16 1.13 -3.70 -7.47
N GLY A 17 0.82 -2.95 -6.42
CA GLY A 17 1.72 -2.67 -5.32
C GLY A 17 2.26 -3.95 -4.66
N ASN A 18 3.50 -3.89 -4.15
CA ASN A 18 4.06 -4.96 -3.32
C ASN A 18 3.30 -5.02 -1.99
N GLY A 19 2.78 -6.19 -1.62
CA GLY A 19 1.94 -6.34 -0.43
C GLY A 19 2.60 -5.86 0.86
N GLY A 20 3.85 -6.26 1.11
CA GLY A 20 4.58 -5.85 2.32
C GLY A 20 4.86 -4.35 2.37
N TYR A 21 5.22 -3.75 1.22
CA TYR A 21 5.42 -2.30 1.13
C TYR A 21 4.12 -1.53 1.42
N VAL A 22 3.01 -1.95 0.80
CA VAL A 22 1.71 -1.30 0.98
C VAL A 22 1.22 -1.43 2.41
N CYS A 23 1.28 -2.63 3.01
CA CYS A 23 0.89 -2.84 4.39
C CYS A 23 1.73 -1.99 5.35
N GLY A 24 3.04 -1.86 5.12
CA GLY A 24 3.91 -0.98 5.90
C GLY A 24 3.58 0.51 5.75
N MET A 25 3.19 0.95 4.55
CA MET A 25 2.75 2.34 4.31
C MET A 25 1.42 2.65 5.00
N LEU A 26 0.47 1.70 4.99
CA LEU A 26 -0.79 1.81 5.73
C LEU A 26 -0.55 1.80 7.24
N ALA A 27 0.33 0.92 7.74
CA ALA A 27 0.65 0.88 9.16
C ALA A 27 1.25 2.20 9.68
N LYS A 28 2.06 2.90 8.87
CA LYS A 28 2.64 4.21 9.21
C LYS A 28 1.62 5.34 9.40
N THR A 29 0.35 5.15 9.06
CA THR A 29 -0.68 6.17 9.29
C THR A 29 -1.36 6.05 10.65
N LEU A 30 -1.06 4.98 11.40
CA LEU A 30 -1.64 4.69 12.71
C LEU A 30 -0.51 4.56 13.73
N ASP A 31 -0.69 5.16 14.91
CA ASP A 31 0.29 5.14 16.00
C ASP A 31 0.11 3.90 16.90
N ASP A 32 -0.13 2.73 16.30
CA ASP A 32 -0.36 1.45 17.01
C ASP A 32 0.10 0.24 16.18
N VAL A 33 0.14 -0.95 16.80
CA VAL A 33 0.35 -2.22 16.11
C VAL A 33 -0.93 -2.60 15.36
N VAL A 34 -0.82 -2.79 14.05
CA VAL A 34 -1.97 -3.08 13.19
C VAL A 34 -1.77 -4.34 12.35
N GLU A 35 -2.86 -5.07 12.16
CA GLU A 35 -2.97 -6.14 11.19
C GLU A 35 -3.59 -5.58 9.90
N VAL A 36 -2.96 -5.83 8.75
CA VAL A 36 -3.43 -5.36 7.45
C VAL A 36 -3.72 -6.54 6.54
N THR A 37 -4.96 -6.66 6.08
CA THR A 37 -5.37 -7.64 5.07
C THR A 37 -5.69 -6.95 3.75
N LEU A 38 -4.96 -7.30 2.69
CA LEU A 38 -5.23 -6.82 1.32
C LEU A 38 -6.24 -7.74 0.63
N LEU A 39 -7.47 -7.25 0.44
CA LEU A 39 -8.56 -8.04 -0.16
C LEU A 39 -8.51 -8.09 -1.70
N LYS A 40 -7.79 -7.16 -2.33
CA LYS A 40 -7.68 -7.00 -3.78
C LYS A 40 -6.26 -6.54 -4.15
N PRO A 41 -5.81 -6.75 -5.39
CA PRO A 41 -4.56 -6.17 -5.87
C PRO A 41 -4.55 -4.64 -5.72
N VAL A 42 -3.48 -4.10 -5.13
CA VAL A 42 -3.33 -2.67 -4.86
C VAL A 42 -3.00 -1.93 -6.16
N PRO A 43 -3.77 -0.93 -6.59
CA PRO A 43 -3.49 -0.19 -7.81
C PRO A 43 -2.21 0.67 -7.68
N LEU A 44 -1.59 0.97 -8.81
CA LEU A 44 -0.36 1.77 -8.87
C LEU A 44 -0.68 3.18 -9.41
N ASN A 45 0.09 4.17 -8.95
CA ASN A 45 0.04 5.57 -9.41
C ASN A 45 -1.35 6.23 -9.27
N VAL A 46 -2.15 5.79 -8.30
CA VAL A 46 -3.44 6.41 -7.92
C VAL A 46 -3.51 6.53 -6.41
N SER A 47 -4.32 7.44 -5.90
CA SER A 47 -4.60 7.49 -4.45
C SER A 47 -5.38 6.26 -4.02
N LEU A 48 -4.92 5.65 -2.93
CA LEU A 48 -5.67 4.65 -2.16
C LEU A 48 -6.72 5.31 -1.26
#